data_AF-A0A1B2HB07-F1
#
_entry.id   AF-A0A1B2HB07-F1
#
_cell.length_a   1.000
_cell.length_b   1.000
_cell.length_c   1.000
_cell.angle_alpha   90.00
_cell.angle_beta   90.00
_cell.angle_gamma   90.00
#
_symmetry.space_group_name_H-M   'P 1'
#
loop_
_entity.id
_entity.type
_entity.pdbx_description
1 polymer ?
#
loop_
_entity_poly.entity_id
_entity_poly.type
_entity_poly.pdbx_seq_one_letter_code
_entity_poly.pdbx_strand_id
1 'polypeptide(L)'
;MKLLLFADLHLDTRFATAGPARRQALRDTLGHIVELAEAESVDAVLCAGDLYEHDRCSPGTARFLRDTFDCGVPVFLAPGNDDWYGVESVYQQVDWTPNVHVFASDSFTPVVLADGLTLWGAAHVGPGPTRNFLEGFAVNRSGVNLALCHGSAPDDVPITGLDHVFLGHVHTPDHAPHHTFPGNPDPLTPDETGERGAVICTVHDDGTVSREVFDVSASRSRGLVVEATEAFPLLDFDSVAAERTVRGQFVRDVLADPALDTALRSRVLTTGLRALEER
;
A
#
# COMPACT_ATOMS: atom_id res chain seq x y z
N MET A 1 -20.20 -12.22 6.77
CA MET A 1 -19.82 -10.81 6.97
C MET A 1 -18.97 -10.37 5.78
N LYS A 2 -19.23 -9.21 5.18
CA LYS A 2 -18.52 -8.67 4.01
C LYS A 2 -17.55 -7.57 4.47
N LEU A 3 -16.26 -7.77 4.25
CA LEU A 3 -15.19 -6.86 4.66
C LEU A 3 -14.45 -6.34 3.42
N LEU A 4 -14.20 -5.04 3.30
CA LEU A 4 -13.37 -4.48 2.23
C LEU A 4 -11.93 -4.30 2.72
N LEU A 5 -10.99 -5.03 2.15
CA LEU A 5 -9.58 -4.97 2.50
C LEU A 5 -8.77 -4.15 1.48
N PHE A 6 -7.89 -3.30 1.97
CA PHE A 6 -6.78 -2.72 1.20
C PHE A 6 -5.54 -2.56 2.09
N ALA A 7 -4.39 -2.33 1.47
CA ALA A 7 -3.11 -2.07 2.16
C ALA A 7 -2.17 -1.29 1.23
N ASP A 8 -1.02 -0.86 1.73
CA ASP A 8 0.12 -0.41 0.90
C ASP A 8 -0.29 0.71 -0.09
N LEU A 9 -1.10 1.68 0.35
CA LEU A 9 -1.51 2.81 -0.50
C LEU A 9 -0.40 3.85 -0.64
N HIS A 10 0.44 4.00 0.41
CA HIS A 10 1.55 4.95 0.50
C HIS A 10 1.19 6.37 0.03
N LEU A 11 0.15 6.98 0.62
CA LEU A 11 -0.11 8.41 0.42
C LEU A 11 1.16 9.24 0.66
N ASP A 12 1.33 10.25 -0.18
CA ASP A 12 2.47 11.17 -0.18
C ASP A 12 3.83 10.57 -0.63
N THR A 13 3.84 9.36 -1.20
CA THR A 13 5.02 8.84 -1.94
C THR A 13 5.55 9.86 -2.94
N ARG A 14 6.87 9.91 -3.04
CA ARG A 14 7.56 10.68 -4.08
C ARG A 14 7.65 9.86 -5.35
N PHE A 15 7.14 10.43 -6.43
CA PHE A 15 7.30 9.86 -7.76
C PHE A 15 8.27 10.70 -8.58
N ALA A 16 9.19 10.03 -9.27
CA ALA A 16 10.16 10.67 -10.16
C ALA A 16 9.48 11.42 -11.32
N THR A 17 8.35 10.89 -11.80
CA THR A 17 7.55 11.44 -12.91
C THR A 17 6.11 11.68 -12.48
N ALA A 18 5.49 12.72 -13.05
CA ALA A 18 4.09 13.10 -12.78
C ALA A 18 3.71 13.21 -11.30
N GLY A 19 4.66 13.57 -10.43
CA GLY A 19 4.54 13.51 -8.97
C GLY A 19 3.24 14.07 -8.39
N PRO A 20 2.86 15.33 -8.68
CA PRO A 20 1.60 15.88 -8.19
C PRO A 20 0.36 15.09 -8.65
N ALA A 21 0.29 14.71 -9.93
CA ALA A 21 -0.85 13.97 -10.48
C ALA A 21 -0.94 12.55 -9.91
N ARG A 22 0.19 11.88 -9.71
CA ARG A 22 0.24 10.54 -9.10
C ARG A 22 -0.11 10.56 -7.62
N ARG A 23 0.36 11.54 -6.85
CA ARG A 23 -0.07 11.72 -5.45
C ARG A 23 -1.57 12.03 -5.35
N GLN A 24 -2.10 12.81 -6.29
CA GLN A 24 -3.55 13.03 -6.36
C GLN A 24 -4.28 11.72 -6.71
N ALA A 25 -3.76 10.92 -7.64
CA ALA A 25 -4.32 9.62 -7.97
C ALA A 25 -4.41 8.70 -6.74
N LEU A 26 -3.38 8.64 -5.89
CA LEU A 26 -3.46 7.86 -4.64
C LEU A 26 -4.60 8.33 -3.72
N ARG A 27 -4.82 9.65 -3.61
CA ARG A 27 -5.96 10.21 -2.85
C ARG A 27 -7.29 9.82 -3.47
N ASP A 28 -7.39 9.89 -4.79
CA ASP A 28 -8.61 9.52 -5.51
C ASP A 28 -8.87 8.01 -5.41
N THR A 29 -7.83 7.17 -5.42
CA THR A 29 -7.93 5.74 -5.14
C THR A 29 -8.50 5.46 -3.76
N LEU A 30 -8.09 6.20 -2.72
CA LEU A 30 -8.73 6.06 -1.40
C LEU A 30 -10.22 6.47 -1.44
N GLY A 31 -10.55 7.51 -2.19
CA GLY A 31 -11.94 7.91 -2.44
C GLY A 31 -12.74 6.77 -3.08
N HIS A 32 -12.23 6.17 -4.16
CA HIS A 32 -12.88 5.03 -4.82
C HIS A 32 -13.05 3.82 -3.90
N ILE A 33 -12.10 3.56 -2.99
CA ILE A 33 -12.21 2.49 -1.98
C ILE A 33 -13.42 2.74 -1.06
N VAL A 34 -13.58 3.97 -0.56
CA VAL A 34 -14.73 4.32 0.29
C VAL A 34 -16.04 4.29 -0.49
N GLU A 35 -16.06 4.81 -1.71
CA GLU A 35 -17.23 4.74 -2.60
C GLU A 35 -17.63 3.28 -2.88
N LEU A 36 -16.66 2.39 -3.11
CA LEU A 36 -16.89 0.95 -3.28
C LEU A 36 -17.47 0.33 -2.01
N ALA A 37 -16.93 0.67 -0.83
CA ALA A 37 -17.43 0.18 0.46
C ALA A 37 -18.92 0.48 0.65
N GLU A 38 -19.33 1.70 0.33
CA GLU A 38 -20.72 2.14 0.41
C GLU A 38 -21.61 1.49 -0.66
N ALA A 39 -21.15 1.47 -1.91
CA ALA A 39 -21.88 0.89 -3.04
C ALA A 39 -22.17 -0.61 -2.83
N GLU A 40 -21.18 -1.36 -2.30
CA GLU A 40 -21.29 -2.80 -2.05
C GLU A 40 -21.86 -3.14 -0.68
N SER A 41 -22.22 -2.12 0.12
CA SER A 41 -22.77 -2.25 1.46
C SER A 41 -21.95 -3.19 2.33
N VAL A 42 -20.63 -2.96 2.37
CA VAL A 42 -19.71 -3.77 3.20
C VAL A 42 -19.96 -3.47 4.69
N ASP A 43 -19.71 -4.47 5.54
CA ASP A 43 -19.89 -4.36 6.99
C ASP A 43 -18.76 -3.55 7.66
N ALA A 44 -17.54 -3.59 7.08
CA ALA A 44 -16.40 -2.78 7.51
C ALA A 44 -15.33 -2.65 6.43
N VAL A 45 -14.52 -1.59 6.54
CA VAL A 45 -13.29 -1.39 5.77
C VAL A 45 -12.08 -1.71 6.63
N LEU A 46 -11.12 -2.46 6.09
CA LEU A 46 -9.88 -2.86 6.74
C LEU A 46 -8.68 -2.28 5.97
N CYS A 47 -7.79 -1.57 6.65
CA CYS A 47 -6.51 -1.11 6.12
C CYS A 47 -5.38 -1.85 6.82
N ALA A 48 -4.67 -2.72 6.10
CA ALA A 48 -3.57 -3.53 6.64
C ALA A 48 -2.20 -2.82 6.57
N GLY A 49 -2.17 -1.53 6.89
CA GLY A 49 -0.95 -0.73 7.02
C GLY A 49 -0.43 -0.09 5.73
N ASP A 50 0.63 0.70 5.90
CA ASP A 50 1.28 1.52 4.87
C ASP A 50 0.28 2.36 4.06
N LEU A 51 -0.63 3.02 4.78
CA LEU A 51 -1.61 3.96 4.27
C LEU A 51 -0.94 5.25 3.76
N TYR A 52 0.12 5.70 4.43
CA TYR A 52 0.86 6.93 4.09
C TYR A 52 2.35 6.80 4.38
N GLU A 53 3.12 7.78 3.94
CA GLU A 53 4.56 7.89 4.23
C GLU A 53 4.78 8.80 5.45
N HIS A 54 5.19 8.24 6.59
CA HIS A 54 5.32 8.96 7.87
C HIS A 54 6.10 10.27 7.74
N ASP A 55 7.30 10.21 7.16
CA ASP A 55 8.23 11.34 7.04
C ASP A 55 7.79 12.42 6.05
N ARG A 56 6.67 12.21 5.35
CA ARG A 56 6.19 13.07 4.27
C ARG A 56 4.79 13.60 4.51
N CYS A 57 4.10 13.09 5.53
CA CYS A 57 2.73 13.45 5.78
C CYS A 57 2.63 14.96 6.11
N SER A 58 1.61 15.60 5.54
CA SER A 58 1.31 16.99 5.81
C SER A 58 0.06 17.11 6.69
N PRO A 59 -0.18 18.25 7.35
CA PRO A 59 -1.48 18.51 7.99
C PRO A 59 -2.67 18.39 7.01
N GLY A 60 -2.42 18.59 5.71
CA GLY A 60 -3.39 18.34 4.65
C GLY A 60 -3.73 16.85 4.48
N THR A 61 -2.75 15.96 4.66
CA THR A 61 -2.93 14.50 4.63
C THR A 61 -3.76 14.04 5.81
N ALA A 62 -3.46 14.53 7.02
CA ALA A 62 -4.22 14.27 8.22
C ALA A 62 -5.71 14.67 8.05
N ARG A 63 -5.96 15.88 7.55
CA ARG A 63 -7.34 16.36 7.27
C ARG A 63 -8.03 15.51 6.21
N PHE A 64 -7.34 15.22 5.11
CA PHE A 64 -7.89 14.40 4.03
C PHE A 64 -8.30 13.01 4.53
N LEU A 65 -7.45 12.34 5.30
CA LEU A 65 -7.75 11.01 5.84
C LEU A 65 -8.96 11.03 6.78
N ARG A 66 -9.01 12.02 7.68
CA ARG A 66 -10.17 12.24 8.56
C ARG A 66 -11.46 12.39 7.74
N ASP A 67 -11.45 13.31 6.78
CA ASP A 67 -12.64 13.65 6.00
C ASP A 67 -13.05 12.49 5.06
N THR A 68 -12.10 11.69 4.58
CA THR A 68 -12.37 10.53 3.70
C THR A 68 -12.94 9.34 4.49
N PHE A 69 -12.46 9.10 5.72
CA PHE A 69 -12.99 8.04 6.58
C PHE A 69 -14.18 8.46 7.45
N ASP A 70 -14.62 9.72 7.39
CA ASP A 70 -15.91 10.17 7.92
C ASP A 70 -17.05 9.69 7.00
N CYS A 71 -17.24 8.37 6.94
CA CYS A 71 -18.19 7.69 6.08
C CYS A 71 -19.16 6.83 6.90
N GLY A 72 -20.16 6.25 6.23
CA GLY A 72 -21.20 5.44 6.87
C GLY A 72 -20.74 4.05 7.37
N VAL A 73 -19.49 3.67 7.11
CA VAL A 73 -18.97 2.31 7.32
C VAL A 73 -17.89 2.33 8.42
N PRO A 74 -17.85 1.33 9.33
CA PRO A 74 -16.74 1.16 10.26
C PRO A 74 -15.40 0.97 9.53
N VAL A 75 -14.34 1.61 10.02
CA VAL A 75 -12.99 1.53 9.44
C VAL A 75 -12.00 1.05 10.49
N PHE A 76 -11.22 0.03 10.17
CA PHE A 76 -10.18 -0.53 11.04
C PHE A 76 -8.82 -0.32 10.41
N LEU A 77 -7.94 0.40 11.10
CA LEU A 77 -6.60 0.74 10.63
C LEU A 77 -5.56 0.00 11.46
N ALA A 78 -4.74 -0.83 10.82
CA ALA A 78 -3.57 -1.47 11.42
C ALA A 78 -2.29 -0.79 10.90
N PRO A 79 -1.67 0.12 11.66
CA PRO A 79 -0.44 0.82 11.26
C PRO A 79 0.68 -0.13 10.81
N GLY A 80 1.28 0.18 9.66
CA GLY A 80 2.40 -0.48 9.00
C GLY A 80 3.78 0.08 9.35
N ASN A 81 4.82 -0.42 8.69
CA ASN A 81 6.20 -0.02 8.99
C ASN A 81 6.58 1.34 8.40
N ASP A 82 5.85 1.86 7.42
CA ASP A 82 6.10 3.18 6.82
C ASP A 82 5.17 4.27 7.38
N ASP A 83 4.14 3.89 8.15
CA ASP A 83 3.21 4.79 8.82
C ASP A 83 3.00 4.53 10.33
N TRP A 84 3.92 3.81 10.96
CA TRP A 84 3.85 3.33 12.36
C TRP A 84 3.10 4.25 13.35
N TYR A 85 2.40 3.62 14.28
CA TYR A 85 1.76 4.29 15.40
C TYR A 85 2.80 4.95 16.30
N GLY A 86 2.61 6.23 16.61
CA GLY A 86 3.48 7.02 17.47
C GLY A 86 2.94 8.42 17.70
N VAL A 87 3.56 9.16 18.61
CA VAL A 87 3.12 10.53 18.98
C VAL A 87 3.10 11.47 17.76
N GLU A 88 4.02 11.25 16.82
CA GLU A 88 4.13 12.06 15.59
C GLU A 88 3.35 11.46 14.41
N SER A 89 2.73 10.28 14.56
CA SER A 89 1.95 9.66 13.49
C SER A 89 0.64 10.40 13.24
N VAL A 90 0.16 10.38 11.99
CA VAL A 90 -1.17 10.93 11.65
C VAL A 90 -2.26 10.29 12.51
N TYR A 91 -2.10 9.02 12.86
CA TYR A 91 -3.00 8.29 13.73
C TYR A 91 -3.25 8.94 15.09
N GLN A 92 -2.25 9.63 15.68
CA GLN A 92 -2.42 10.38 16.94
C GLN A 92 -2.66 11.88 16.74
N GLN A 93 -2.38 12.43 15.56
CA GLN A 93 -2.58 13.85 15.26
C GLN A 93 -4.00 14.17 14.78
N VAL A 94 -4.76 13.16 14.35
CA VAL A 94 -6.13 13.31 13.85
C VAL A 94 -7.14 13.00 14.95
N ASP A 95 -8.14 13.87 15.07
CA ASP A 95 -9.36 13.58 15.81
C ASP A 95 -10.30 12.77 14.91
N TRP A 96 -10.16 11.44 15.00
CA TRP A 96 -10.91 10.47 14.22
C TRP A 96 -12.40 10.47 14.59
N THR A 97 -13.23 10.23 13.60
CA THR A 97 -14.67 10.03 13.81
C THR A 97 -14.93 8.70 14.51
N PRO A 98 -16.06 8.54 15.24
CA PRO A 98 -16.32 7.35 16.06
C PRO A 98 -16.37 6.03 15.30
N ASN A 99 -16.54 6.05 13.96
CA ASN A 99 -16.54 4.86 13.11
C ASN A 99 -15.12 4.33 12.82
N VAL A 100 -14.06 5.11 13.09
CA VAL A 100 -12.68 4.71 12.83
C VAL A 100 -12.04 4.16 14.10
N HIS A 101 -11.51 2.95 14.00
CA HIS A 101 -10.72 2.31 15.03
C HIS A 101 -9.27 2.15 14.55
N VAL A 102 -8.33 2.73 15.28
CA VAL A 102 -6.90 2.57 15.02
C VAL A 102 -6.30 1.62 16.04
N PHE A 103 -5.70 0.54 15.57
CA PHE A 103 -4.90 -0.34 16.44
C PHE A 103 -3.63 0.41 16.85
N ALA A 104 -3.30 0.35 18.15
CA ALA A 104 -2.26 1.16 18.76
C ALA A 104 -1.21 0.35 19.54
N SER A 105 -1.35 -0.98 19.56
CA SER A 105 -0.46 -1.90 20.28
C SER A 105 0.37 -2.70 19.31
N ASP A 106 1.62 -2.98 19.69
CA ASP A 106 2.49 -3.92 19.00
C ASP A 106 2.19 -5.40 19.30
N SER A 107 1.07 -5.67 19.96
CA SER A 107 0.49 -6.98 20.18
C SER A 107 -0.96 -6.98 19.73
N PHE A 108 -1.48 -8.14 19.33
CA PHE A 108 -2.86 -8.27 18.88
C PHE A 108 -3.86 -7.91 19.97
N THR A 109 -4.70 -6.91 19.70
CA THR A 109 -5.85 -6.54 20.55
C THR A 109 -7.17 -6.85 19.86
N PRO A 110 -8.15 -7.43 20.55
CA PRO A 110 -9.40 -7.85 19.95
C PRO A 110 -10.44 -6.73 19.82
N VAL A 111 -11.17 -6.74 18.71
CA VAL A 111 -12.43 -6.02 18.52
C VAL A 111 -13.50 -7.01 18.08
N VAL A 112 -14.66 -6.98 18.74
CA VAL A 112 -15.81 -7.82 18.35
C VAL A 112 -16.54 -7.13 17.20
N LEU A 113 -16.57 -7.75 16.03
CA LEU A 113 -17.28 -7.21 14.85
C LEU A 113 -18.75 -7.65 14.83
N ALA A 114 -19.02 -8.89 15.27
CA ALA A 114 -20.35 -9.45 15.42
C ALA A 114 -20.34 -10.55 16.50
N ASP A 115 -21.53 -11.05 16.88
CA ASP A 115 -21.60 -12.19 17.78
C ASP A 115 -20.84 -13.39 17.19
N GLY A 116 -19.93 -13.95 17.97
CA GLY A 116 -19.06 -15.05 17.52
C GLY A 116 -17.98 -14.67 16.49
N LEU A 117 -17.74 -13.38 16.16
CA LEU A 117 -16.69 -12.95 15.22
C LEU A 117 -15.81 -11.85 15.84
N THR A 118 -14.50 -12.12 15.93
CA THR A 118 -13.50 -11.20 16.51
C THR A 118 -12.41 -10.87 15.50
N LEU A 119 -12.09 -9.59 15.36
CA LEU A 119 -10.94 -9.07 14.64
C LEU A 119 -9.82 -8.73 15.61
N TRP A 120 -8.68 -9.37 15.47
CA TRP A 120 -7.47 -9.12 16.22
C TRP A 120 -6.56 -8.20 15.39
N GLY A 121 -6.33 -6.97 15.86
CA GLY A 121 -5.45 -6.05 15.15
C GLY A 121 -4.18 -5.73 15.92
N ALA A 122 -3.09 -5.54 15.18
CA ALA A 122 -1.80 -5.12 15.72
C ALA A 122 -1.23 -3.97 14.87
N ALA A 123 -0.36 -3.18 15.49
CA ALA A 123 0.23 -1.99 14.91
C ALA A 123 1.75 -2.06 15.01
N HIS A 124 2.45 -1.56 14.01
CA HIS A 124 3.82 -1.12 14.21
C HIS A 124 3.83 0.07 15.16
N VAL A 125 4.63 -0.01 16.23
CA VAL A 125 4.76 1.07 17.22
C VAL A 125 6.20 1.59 17.22
N GLY A 126 6.36 2.79 16.68
CA GLY A 126 7.67 3.40 16.42
C GLY A 126 8.37 2.90 15.14
N PRO A 127 9.43 3.59 14.71
CA PRO A 127 10.18 3.22 13.52
C PRO A 127 10.97 1.93 13.75
N GLY A 128 11.10 1.12 12.71
CA GLY A 128 11.87 -0.12 12.79
C GLY A 128 11.60 -1.05 11.62
N PRO A 129 12.31 -2.20 11.58
CA PRO A 129 12.02 -3.23 10.59
C PRO A 129 10.63 -3.81 10.82
N THR A 130 10.06 -4.34 9.74
CA THR A 130 8.79 -5.05 9.79
C THR A 130 8.86 -6.22 10.80
N ARG A 131 7.76 -6.44 11.53
CA ARG A 131 7.65 -7.38 12.65
C ARG A 131 6.79 -8.55 12.22
N ASN A 132 7.10 -9.73 12.75
CA ASN A 132 6.24 -10.88 12.62
C ASN A 132 5.26 -10.94 13.81
N PHE A 133 4.12 -10.25 13.70
CA PHE A 133 3.12 -10.19 14.78
C PHE A 133 2.54 -11.55 15.16
N LEU A 134 2.59 -12.52 14.25
CA LEU A 134 2.05 -13.86 14.45
C LEU A 134 3.04 -14.78 15.18
N GLU A 135 4.31 -14.39 15.30
CA GLU A 135 5.30 -15.12 16.08
C GLU A 135 4.92 -15.10 17.57
N GLY A 136 4.68 -16.29 18.13
CA GLY A 136 4.29 -16.45 19.54
C GLY A 136 2.86 -16.03 19.86
N PHE A 137 2.06 -15.61 18.87
CA PHE A 137 0.65 -15.36 19.05
C PHE A 137 -0.16 -16.66 18.99
N ALA A 138 -1.11 -16.80 19.91
CA ALA A 138 -2.11 -17.85 19.85
C ALA A 138 -3.41 -17.36 20.48
N VAL A 139 -4.53 -17.73 19.87
CA VAL A 139 -5.87 -17.54 20.42
C VAL A 139 -6.54 -18.90 20.58
N ASN A 140 -7.15 -19.10 21.75
CA ASN A 140 -7.98 -20.27 22.02
C ASN A 140 -9.36 -19.79 22.50
N ARG A 141 -10.15 -19.31 21.54
CA ARG A 141 -11.48 -18.74 21.77
C ARG A 141 -12.46 -19.30 20.75
N SER A 142 -13.67 -19.62 21.21
CA SER A 142 -14.76 -20.03 20.33
C SER A 142 -15.17 -18.93 19.34
N GLY A 143 -15.74 -19.33 18.21
CA GLY A 143 -16.15 -18.43 17.15
C GLY A 143 -15.03 -18.21 16.13
N VAL A 144 -15.29 -17.31 15.18
CA VAL A 144 -14.36 -16.95 14.12
C VAL A 144 -13.38 -15.87 14.62
N ASN A 145 -12.09 -16.12 14.49
CA ASN A 145 -11.00 -15.23 14.85
C ASN A 145 -10.24 -14.82 13.60
N LEU A 146 -10.34 -13.55 13.24
CA LEU A 146 -9.64 -12.94 12.12
C LEU A 146 -8.49 -12.08 12.64
N ALA A 147 -7.41 -11.91 11.88
CA ALA A 147 -6.36 -10.95 12.18
C ALA A 147 -6.22 -9.87 11.11
N LEU A 148 -5.80 -8.68 11.53
CA LEU A 148 -5.40 -7.56 10.67
C LEU A 148 -4.04 -7.03 11.13
N CYS A 149 -3.01 -7.15 10.30
CA CYS A 149 -1.69 -6.62 10.61
C CYS A 149 -0.87 -6.37 9.35
N HIS A 150 0.29 -5.73 9.50
CA HIS A 150 1.18 -5.40 8.41
C HIS A 150 2.51 -6.15 8.57
N GLY A 151 2.79 -7.11 7.69
CA GLY A 151 3.97 -7.96 7.78
C GLY A 151 3.79 -9.30 7.07
N SER A 152 4.48 -10.32 7.55
CA SER A 152 4.48 -11.65 6.93
C SER A 152 3.41 -12.58 7.52
N ALA A 153 2.81 -13.42 6.66
CA ALA A 153 2.09 -14.61 7.12
C ALA A 153 3.08 -15.68 7.64
N PRO A 154 2.75 -16.42 8.71
CA PRO A 154 3.45 -17.64 9.07
C PRO A 154 3.12 -18.76 8.07
N ASP A 155 3.97 -19.77 8.01
CA ASP A 155 3.74 -20.95 7.15
C ASP A 155 2.44 -21.69 7.48
N ASP A 156 1.97 -21.62 8.73
CA ASP A 156 0.77 -22.30 9.23
C ASP A 156 -0.02 -21.39 10.18
N VAL A 157 -0.86 -20.52 9.61
CA VAL A 157 -1.80 -19.66 10.34
C VAL A 157 -2.71 -20.46 11.31
N PRO A 158 -3.30 -21.61 10.91
CA PRO A 158 -4.13 -22.41 11.83
C PRO A 158 -3.48 -22.76 13.18
N ILE A 159 -2.15 -22.89 13.28
CA ILE A 159 -1.46 -23.13 14.56
C ILE A 159 -1.71 -22.02 15.58
N THR A 160 -1.94 -20.77 15.14
CA THR A 160 -2.23 -19.65 16.03
C THR A 160 -3.69 -19.64 16.51
N GLY A 161 -4.55 -20.52 15.99
CA GLY A 161 -6.00 -20.51 16.26
C GLY A 161 -6.77 -19.39 15.56
N LEU A 162 -6.15 -18.70 14.59
CA LEU A 162 -6.83 -17.77 13.70
C LEU A 162 -7.41 -18.54 12.50
N ASP A 163 -8.57 -18.13 12.04
CA ASP A 163 -9.21 -18.69 10.84
C ASP A 163 -8.67 -18.04 9.56
N HIS A 164 -8.41 -16.73 9.64
CA HIS A 164 -7.91 -15.94 8.52
C HIS A 164 -7.10 -14.72 8.95
N VAL A 165 -6.11 -14.33 8.13
CA VAL A 165 -5.28 -13.13 8.35
C VAL A 165 -5.34 -12.19 7.13
N PHE A 166 -5.70 -10.94 7.38
CA PHE A 166 -5.61 -9.85 6.41
C PHE A 166 -4.30 -9.10 6.61
N LEU A 167 -3.51 -9.00 5.54
CA LEU A 167 -2.12 -8.55 5.60
C LEU A 167 -1.83 -7.41 4.62
N GLY A 168 -0.87 -6.56 4.96
CA GLY A 168 -0.17 -5.65 4.04
C GLY A 168 1.34 -5.97 4.02
N HIS A 169 2.16 -5.06 3.49
CA HIS A 169 3.63 -5.10 3.33
C HIS A 169 4.08 -5.60 1.95
N VAL A 170 3.30 -6.48 1.34
CA VAL A 170 3.63 -7.09 0.05
C VAL A 170 2.76 -6.47 -1.03
N HIS A 171 3.36 -5.65 -1.90
CA HIS A 171 2.68 -4.95 -2.99
C HIS A 171 2.11 -5.87 -4.08
N THR A 172 2.64 -7.08 -4.21
CA THR A 172 2.10 -8.07 -5.14
C THR A 172 0.96 -8.82 -4.47
N PRO A 173 -0.26 -8.82 -5.04
CA PRO A 173 -1.37 -9.57 -4.44
C PRO A 173 -1.04 -11.05 -4.31
N ASP A 174 -1.35 -11.62 -3.15
CA ASP A 174 -1.20 -13.04 -2.85
C ASP A 174 -2.35 -13.50 -1.95
N HIS A 175 -3.03 -14.56 -2.35
CA HIS A 175 -4.22 -15.05 -1.67
C HIS A 175 -4.09 -16.55 -1.44
N ALA A 176 -4.24 -16.97 -0.19
CA ALA A 176 -4.20 -18.37 0.20
C ALA A 176 -5.43 -18.70 1.07
N PRO A 177 -5.66 -19.98 1.42
CA PRO A 177 -6.80 -20.36 2.26
C PRO A 177 -6.90 -19.55 3.57
N HIS A 178 -5.77 -19.28 4.22
CA HIS A 178 -5.72 -18.65 5.55
C HIS A 178 -5.14 -17.23 5.57
N HIS A 179 -4.75 -16.66 4.43
CA HIS A 179 -4.35 -15.26 4.36
C HIS A 179 -4.79 -14.54 3.08
N THR A 180 -4.86 -13.22 3.16
CA THR A 180 -5.11 -12.33 2.01
C THR A 180 -4.14 -11.15 2.08
N PHE A 181 -3.23 -11.07 1.11
CA PHE A 181 -2.47 -9.86 0.77
C PHE A 181 -3.17 -9.18 -0.42
N PRO A 182 -3.78 -8.00 -0.25
CA PRO A 182 -4.45 -7.28 -1.34
C PRO A 182 -3.45 -6.67 -2.33
N GLY A 183 -2.18 -6.49 -1.91
CA GLY A 183 -1.23 -5.65 -2.62
C GLY A 183 -1.57 -4.17 -2.51
N ASN A 184 -0.78 -3.33 -3.19
CA ASN A 184 -1.10 -1.92 -3.30
C ASN A 184 -2.23 -1.70 -4.33
N PRO A 185 -3.26 -0.91 -4.00
CA PRO A 185 -4.42 -0.72 -4.86
C PRO A 185 -4.14 0.15 -6.09
N ASP A 186 -3.10 0.97 -6.05
CA ASP A 186 -2.65 1.81 -7.16
C ASP A 186 -1.12 1.66 -7.34
N PRO A 187 -0.63 1.33 -8.56
CA PRO A 187 0.79 1.15 -8.81
C PRO A 187 1.65 2.33 -8.36
N LEU A 188 2.64 2.06 -7.52
CA LEU A 188 3.69 2.96 -7.08
C LEU A 188 4.88 2.96 -8.05
N THR A 189 5.11 1.84 -8.74
CA THR A 189 6.13 1.73 -9.80
C THR A 189 5.55 1.22 -11.12
N PRO A 190 6.20 1.46 -12.27
CA PRO A 190 5.75 0.90 -13.55
C PRO A 190 5.79 -0.63 -13.63
N ASP A 191 6.61 -1.27 -12.80
CA ASP A 191 6.78 -2.73 -12.79
C ASP A 191 5.64 -3.44 -12.02
N GLU A 192 4.85 -2.69 -11.24
CA GLU A 192 3.67 -3.14 -10.53
C GLU A 192 2.46 -3.31 -11.48
N THR A 193 2.51 -4.39 -12.24
CA THR A 193 1.52 -4.77 -13.26
C THR A 193 0.53 -5.83 -12.76
N GLY A 194 -0.48 -6.18 -13.56
CA GLY A 194 -1.46 -7.23 -13.22
C GLY A 194 -2.67 -6.75 -12.42
N GLU A 195 -3.59 -7.68 -12.13
CA GLU A 195 -4.78 -7.46 -11.31
C GLU A 195 -4.37 -7.11 -9.87
N ARG A 196 -4.91 -6.00 -9.35
CA ARG A 196 -4.68 -5.46 -8.00
C ARG A 196 -5.78 -4.47 -7.67
N GLY A 197 -5.97 -4.16 -6.40
CA GLY A 197 -7.00 -3.23 -5.98
C GLY A 197 -7.45 -3.49 -4.54
N ALA A 198 -8.67 -3.08 -4.23
CA ALA A 198 -9.31 -3.45 -2.98
C ALA A 198 -9.97 -4.83 -3.12
N VAL A 199 -9.98 -5.61 -2.05
CA VAL A 199 -10.52 -6.97 -2.05
C VAL A 199 -11.73 -7.03 -1.13
N ILE A 200 -12.90 -7.38 -1.68
CA ILE A 200 -14.06 -7.71 -0.86
C ILE A 200 -13.90 -9.16 -0.40
N CYS A 201 -13.76 -9.33 0.91
CA CYS A 201 -13.64 -10.60 1.61
C CYS A 201 -14.98 -10.94 2.27
N THR A 202 -15.64 -11.99 1.80
CA THR A 202 -16.83 -12.54 2.46
C THR A 202 -16.40 -13.64 3.43
N VAL A 203 -16.50 -13.35 4.73
CA VAL A 203 -16.24 -14.26 5.83
C VAL A 203 -17.47 -15.12 6.11
N HIS A 204 -17.28 -16.42 6.10
CA HIS A 204 -18.31 -17.43 6.37
C HIS A 204 -18.28 -17.87 7.85
N ASP A 205 -19.36 -18.52 8.30
CA ASP A 205 -19.54 -18.94 9.70
C ASP A 205 -18.50 -19.97 10.18
N ASP A 206 -17.86 -20.68 9.25
CA ASP A 206 -16.79 -21.64 9.49
C ASP A 206 -15.38 -21.02 9.46
N GLY A 207 -15.30 -19.68 9.33
CA GLY A 207 -14.05 -18.94 9.29
C GLY A 207 -13.38 -18.87 7.91
N THR A 208 -13.92 -19.57 6.90
CA THR A 208 -13.40 -19.49 5.53
C THR A 208 -13.72 -18.15 4.88
N VAL A 209 -12.89 -17.75 3.90
CA VAL A 209 -13.01 -16.45 3.21
C VAL A 209 -13.07 -16.63 1.70
N SER A 210 -14.14 -16.14 1.09
CA SER A 210 -14.26 -15.93 -0.36
C SER A 210 -13.90 -14.48 -0.73
N ARG A 211 -13.39 -14.26 -1.94
CA ARG A 211 -12.73 -13.00 -2.33
C ARG A 211 -13.16 -12.54 -3.71
N GLU A 212 -13.33 -11.23 -3.86
CA GLU A 212 -13.55 -10.55 -5.13
C GLU A 212 -12.64 -9.32 -5.19
N VAL A 213 -11.85 -9.18 -6.25
CA VAL A 213 -10.89 -8.08 -6.42
C VAL A 213 -11.51 -6.98 -7.29
N PHE A 214 -11.38 -5.74 -6.84
CA PHE A 214 -11.92 -4.56 -7.52
C PHE A 214 -10.80 -3.57 -7.84
N ASP A 215 -10.59 -3.28 -9.13
CA ASP A 215 -9.67 -2.21 -9.54
C ASP A 215 -10.25 -0.84 -9.15
N VAL A 216 -9.56 -0.19 -8.23
CA VAL A 216 -9.88 1.14 -7.70
C VAL A 216 -8.83 2.19 -8.10
N SER A 217 -7.85 1.81 -8.93
CA SER A 217 -6.70 2.65 -9.27
C SER A 217 -7.12 3.86 -10.11
N ALA A 218 -6.93 5.05 -9.53
CA ALA A 218 -7.11 6.29 -10.26
C ALA A 218 -5.96 6.56 -11.25
N SER A 219 -4.76 6.02 -11.02
CA SER A 219 -3.65 6.20 -11.97
C SER A 219 -3.88 5.43 -13.26
N ARG A 220 -4.40 4.20 -13.18
CA ARG A 220 -4.78 3.39 -14.36
C ARG A 220 -5.95 4.02 -15.12
N SER A 221 -7.00 4.45 -14.43
CA SER A 221 -8.16 5.09 -15.07
C SER A 221 -7.79 6.39 -15.82
N ARG A 222 -6.73 7.07 -15.36
CA ARG A 222 -6.19 8.29 -15.98
C ARG A 222 -5.06 8.05 -16.98
N GLY A 223 -4.65 6.80 -17.23
CA GLY A 223 -3.52 6.47 -18.09
C GLY A 223 -2.18 7.02 -17.59
N LEU A 224 -2.04 7.22 -16.27
CA LEU A 224 -0.81 7.68 -15.62
C LEU A 224 0.19 6.53 -15.40
N VAL A 225 -0.29 5.29 -15.47
CA VAL A 225 0.56 4.09 -15.54
C VAL A 225 0.90 3.87 -17.01
N VAL A 226 2.13 4.19 -17.38
CA VAL A 226 2.66 3.82 -18.69
C VAL A 226 3.12 2.37 -18.54
N GLU A 227 2.47 1.44 -19.26
CA GLU A 227 3.00 0.08 -19.38
C GLU A 227 4.45 0.17 -19.86
N ALA A 228 5.33 -0.65 -19.30
CA ALA A 228 6.69 -0.83 -19.81
C ALA A 228 6.70 -1.54 -21.17
N THR A 229 5.81 -1.18 -22.10
CA THR A 229 5.98 -1.42 -23.53
C THR A 229 6.95 -0.37 -24.07
N GLU A 230 8.24 -0.64 -23.94
CA GLU A 230 9.36 0.03 -24.64
C GLU A 230 9.39 1.57 -24.67
N ALA A 231 8.67 2.24 -23.77
CA ALA A 231 8.78 3.69 -23.60
C ALA A 231 9.82 3.95 -22.51
N PHE A 232 11.09 3.98 -22.91
CA PHE A 232 12.15 4.51 -22.05
C PHE A 232 11.72 5.90 -21.57
N PRO A 233 11.73 6.20 -20.26
CA PRO A 233 11.52 7.55 -19.81
C PRO A 233 12.58 8.40 -20.48
N LEU A 234 12.16 9.40 -21.25
CA LEU A 234 13.05 10.42 -21.78
C LEU A 234 13.64 11.14 -20.58
N LEU A 235 14.75 10.62 -20.05
CA LEU A 235 15.71 11.42 -19.31
C LEU A 235 15.95 12.66 -20.18
N ASP A 236 15.75 13.82 -19.60
CA ASP A 236 16.10 15.09 -20.23
C ASP A 236 17.63 15.15 -20.35
N PHE A 237 18.15 14.49 -21.39
CA PHE A 237 19.58 14.37 -21.64
C PHE A 237 20.18 15.75 -21.93
N ASP A 238 19.40 16.71 -22.41
CA ASP A 238 19.86 18.08 -22.62
C ASP A 238 20.16 18.76 -21.27
N SER A 239 19.29 18.56 -20.28
CA SER A 239 19.51 19.04 -18.91
C SER A 239 20.75 18.40 -18.27
N VAL A 240 20.90 17.07 -18.37
CA VAL A 240 22.08 16.38 -17.83
C VAL A 240 23.36 16.78 -18.58
N ALA A 241 23.29 16.93 -19.90
CA ALA A 241 24.42 17.38 -20.74
C ALA A 241 24.85 18.82 -20.44
N ALA A 242 24.00 19.65 -19.85
CA ALA A 242 24.37 21.00 -19.41
C ALA A 242 25.19 21.01 -18.11
N GLU A 243 25.20 19.91 -17.36
CA GLU A 243 25.92 19.84 -16.10
C GLU A 243 27.44 19.78 -16.28
N ARG A 244 28.17 20.47 -15.40
CA ARG A 244 29.64 20.41 -15.30
C ARG A 244 30.10 19.27 -14.39
N THR A 245 29.54 18.08 -14.60
CA THR A 245 29.75 16.86 -13.80
C THR A 245 30.26 15.72 -14.68
N VAL A 246 30.73 14.62 -14.07
CA VAL A 246 31.14 13.39 -14.78
C VAL A 246 29.96 12.81 -15.58
N ARG A 247 28.76 12.79 -14.99
CA ARG A 247 27.53 12.36 -15.68
C ARG A 247 27.16 13.28 -16.85
N GLY A 248 27.32 14.60 -16.70
CA GLY A 248 27.08 15.53 -17.81
C GLY A 248 28.08 15.36 -18.95
N GLN A 249 29.36 15.07 -18.66
CA GLN A 249 30.34 14.75 -19.69
C GLN A 249 30.01 13.43 -20.41
N PHE A 250 29.64 12.40 -19.66
CA PHE A 250 29.21 11.11 -20.21
C PHE A 250 28.06 11.26 -21.21
N VAL A 251 27.03 12.04 -20.88
CA VAL A 251 25.89 12.26 -21.81
C VAL A 251 26.34 12.98 -23.08
N ARG A 252 27.18 14.01 -22.96
CA ARG A 252 27.71 14.73 -24.14
C ARG A 252 28.49 13.80 -25.07
N ASP A 253 29.33 12.93 -24.51
CA ASP A 253 30.15 12.00 -25.28
C ASP A 253 29.29 10.97 -26.02
N VAL A 254 28.28 10.41 -25.36
CA VAL A 254 27.38 9.41 -25.95
C VAL A 254 26.44 10.02 -27.00
N LEU A 255 25.98 11.26 -26.79
CA LEU A 255 25.17 11.98 -27.79
C LEU A 255 25.98 12.37 -29.03
N ALA A 256 27.27 12.66 -28.88
CA ALA A 256 28.17 13.03 -29.96
C ALA A 256 28.72 11.83 -30.75
N ASP A 257 28.54 10.60 -30.28
CA ASP A 257 29.08 9.39 -30.92
C ASP A 257 28.25 8.98 -32.16
N PRO A 258 28.80 9.12 -33.38
CA PRO A 258 28.11 8.75 -34.61
C PRO A 258 28.02 7.24 -34.83
N ALA A 259 28.75 6.41 -34.07
CA ALA A 259 28.73 4.96 -34.19
C ALA A 259 27.53 4.31 -33.48
N LEU A 260 26.81 5.07 -32.63
CA LEU A 260 25.65 4.59 -31.90
C LEU A 260 24.37 4.93 -32.65
N ASP A 261 23.60 3.89 -32.99
CA ASP A 261 22.21 4.08 -33.43
C ASP A 261 21.32 4.57 -32.27
N THR A 262 20.13 5.06 -32.60
CA THR A 262 19.20 5.66 -31.62
C THR A 262 18.86 4.72 -30.47
N ALA A 263 18.68 3.42 -30.73
CA ALA A 263 18.28 2.45 -29.73
C ALA A 263 19.45 2.12 -28.77
N LEU A 264 20.64 1.89 -29.32
CA LEU A 264 21.84 1.61 -28.56
C LEU A 264 22.27 2.84 -27.76
N ARG A 265 22.14 4.04 -28.32
CA ARG A 265 22.42 5.31 -27.63
C ARG A 265 21.56 5.50 -26.40
N SER A 266 20.25 5.29 -26.52
CA SER A 266 19.33 5.36 -25.37
C SER A 266 19.72 4.36 -24.27
N ARG A 267 20.06 3.12 -24.64
CA ARG A 267 20.50 2.09 -23.69
C ARG A 267 21.79 2.47 -22.96
N VAL A 268 22.80 2.94 -23.69
CA VAL A 268 24.08 3.38 -23.11
C VAL A 268 23.85 4.53 -22.14
N LEU A 269 23.06 5.54 -22.52
CA LEU A 269 22.73 6.67 -21.67
C LEU A 269 22.02 6.25 -20.38
N THR A 270 20.98 5.42 -20.47
CA THR A 270 20.22 4.98 -19.30
C THR A 270 21.06 4.10 -18.37
N THR A 271 21.78 3.12 -18.90
CA THR A 271 22.60 2.22 -18.08
C THR A 271 23.80 2.95 -17.46
N GLY A 272 24.48 3.81 -18.23
CA GLY A 272 25.64 4.54 -17.74
C GLY A 272 25.28 5.61 -16.71
N LEU A 273 24.15 6.29 -16.85
CA LEU A 273 23.68 7.25 -15.84
C LEU A 273 23.32 6.56 -14.52
N ARG A 274 22.63 5.40 -14.55
CA ARG A 274 22.35 4.61 -13.34
C ARG A 274 23.64 4.21 -12.61
N ALA A 275 24.65 3.74 -13.35
CA ALA A 275 25.94 3.35 -12.77
C ALA A 275 26.73 4.53 -12.16
N LEU A 276 26.42 5.77 -12.57
CA LEU A 276 27.03 7.00 -12.04
C LEU A 276 26.23 7.61 -10.86
N GLU A 277 25.00 7.15 -10.60
CA GLU A 277 24.19 7.55 -9.44
C GLU A 277 24.50 6.72 -8.18
N GLU A 278 25.05 5.51 -8.35
CA GLU A 278 25.44 4.60 -7.26
C GLU A 278 26.85 4.88 -6.68
N ARG A 279 27.38 6.11 -6.82
CA ARG A 279 28.74 6.51 -6.38
C ARG A 279 28.79 7.81 -5.61
#